data_AF-A0A6V7L3M1-F1
#
_entry.id   AF-A0A6V7L3M1-F1
#
_cell.length_a   1.000
_cell.length_b   1.000
_cell.length_c   1.000
_cell.angle_alpha   90.00
_cell.angle_beta   90.00
_cell.angle_gamma   90.00
#
_symmetry.space_group_name_H-M   'P 1'
#
loop_
_entity.id
_entity.type
_entity.pdbx_description
1 polymer ?
#
loop_
_entity_poly.entity_id
_entity_poly.type
_entity_poly.pdbx_seq_one_letter_code
_entity_poly.pdbx_strand_id
1 'polypeptide(L)'
;IAVGEFGTVIFPGYLTNIQQHGDSPLLCVDVTYKTMGQASVFDELERMIEEDGENYRDLFINEMMGITVWTKYDNKLQRIDGVDYNLNPLSNIKTCGGSLDITYKEFYKSNYGINIYHCTQPLLVVNTMPKGRRGELEKTYLVPELCGIA
;
A
#
# COMPACT_ATOMS: atom_id res chain seq x y z
N ILE A 1 -15.21 7.31 -10.49
CA ILE A 1 -16.65 7.13 -10.21
C ILE A 1 -16.76 6.12 -9.07
N ALA A 2 -17.21 6.53 -7.89
CA ALA A 2 -17.42 5.60 -6.78
C ALA A 2 -18.75 4.87 -7.01
N VAL A 3 -18.72 3.54 -6.93
CA VAL A 3 -19.89 2.68 -7.00
C VAL A 3 -20.14 2.19 -5.57
N GLY A 4 -20.92 2.96 -4.83
CA GLY A 4 -21.13 2.78 -3.39
C GLY A 4 -21.73 1.43 -3.00
N GLU A 5 -22.48 0.80 -3.91
CA GLU A 5 -23.13 -0.50 -3.70
C GLU A 5 -22.13 -1.68 -3.56
N PHE A 6 -20.90 -1.53 -4.07
CA PHE A 6 -19.87 -2.58 -4.08
C PHE A 6 -18.54 -2.13 -3.46
N GLY A 7 -18.51 -0.98 -2.76
CA GLY A 7 -17.29 -0.45 -2.16
C GLY A 7 -16.12 -0.29 -3.15
N THR A 8 -16.42 0.03 -4.41
CA THR A 8 -15.44 0.03 -5.52
C THR A 8 -15.38 1.38 -6.21
N VAL A 9 -14.19 1.79 -6.65
CA VAL A 9 -13.97 2.98 -7.48
C VAL A 9 -13.60 2.58 -8.88
N ILE A 10 -14.26 3.20 -9.86
CA ILE A 10 -13.93 3.12 -11.28
C ILE A 10 -13.06 4.31 -11.66
N PHE A 11 -11.88 4.02 -12.19
CA PHE A 11 -10.98 4.96 -12.82
C PHE A 11 -11.13 4.87 -14.35
N PRO A 12 -11.70 5.90 -15.00
CA PRO A 12 -11.75 5.94 -16.46
C PRO A 12 -10.36 6.23 -17.02
N GLY A 13 -10.02 5.60 -18.14
CA GLY A 13 -8.74 5.77 -18.80
C GLY A 13 -8.80 5.42 -20.28
N TYR A 14 -7.66 5.58 -20.93
CA TYR A 14 -7.46 5.21 -22.33
C TYR A 14 -6.29 4.24 -22.41
N LEU A 15 -6.48 3.13 -23.11
CA LEU A 15 -5.38 2.28 -23.53
C LEU A 15 -4.90 2.81 -24.87
N THR A 16 -3.67 3.28 -24.93
CA THR A 16 -3.04 3.79 -26.15
C THR A 16 -1.95 2.83 -26.62
N ASN A 17 -1.93 2.54 -27.91
CA ASN A 17 -0.90 1.72 -28.53
C ASN A 17 -0.48 2.33 -29.86
N ILE A 18 0.82 2.40 -30.12
CA ILE A 18 1.36 2.87 -31.40
C ILE A 18 1.88 1.65 -32.14
N GLN A 19 1.30 1.37 -33.31
CA GLN A 19 1.67 0.22 -34.13
C GLN A 19 2.03 0.67 -35.54
N GLN A 20 3.12 0.15 -36.10
CA GLN A 20 3.48 0.36 -37.49
C GLN A 20 2.55 -0.49 -38.39
N HIS A 21 1.86 0.15 -39.34
CA HIS A 21 1.02 -0.54 -40.31
C HIS A 21 1.40 -0.09 -41.73
N GLY A 22 2.11 -0.96 -42.46
CA GLY A 22 2.75 -0.59 -43.72
C GLY A 22 3.79 0.52 -43.50
N ASP A 23 3.75 1.57 -44.32
CA ASP A 23 4.70 2.68 -44.29
C ASP A 23 4.33 3.80 -43.30
N SER A 24 3.27 3.64 -42.49
CA SER A 24 2.82 4.67 -41.54
C SER A 24 2.54 4.11 -40.15
N PRO A 25 2.90 4.84 -39.08
CA PRO A 25 2.49 4.50 -37.73
C PRO A 25 1.02 4.86 -37.52
N LEU A 26 0.28 3.96 -36.88
CA LEU A 26 -1.08 4.17 -36.43
C LEU A 26 -1.13 4.26 -34.90
N LEU A 27 -1.95 5.18 -34.38
CA LEU A 27 -2.29 5.26 -32.96
C LEU A 27 -3.65 4.58 -32.74
N CYS A 28 -3.67 3.53 -31.94
CA CYS A 28 -4.89 2.90 -31.46
C CYS A 28 -5.22 3.48 -30.08
N VAL A 29 -6.48 3.88 -29.88
CA VAL A 29 -6.97 4.42 -28.61
C VAL A 29 -8.26 3.70 -28.25
N ASP A 30 -8.25 2.96 -27.16
CA ASP A 30 -9.43 2.28 -26.62
C ASP A 30 -9.82 2.88 -25.28
N VAL A 31 -11.12 3.01 -25.03
CA VAL A 31 -11.65 3.43 -23.73
C VAL A 31 -11.55 2.25 -22.78
N THR A 32 -10.96 2.46 -21.60
CA THR A 32 -10.79 1.43 -20.58
C THR A 32 -11.21 1.94 -19.20
N TYR A 33 -11.54 1.01 -18.32
CA TYR A 33 -11.97 1.29 -16.96
C TYR A 33 -11.21 0.37 -16.01
N LYS A 34 -10.54 0.95 -15.01
CA LYS A 34 -9.90 0.20 -13.92
C LYS A 34 -10.79 0.26 -12.68
N THR A 35 -11.16 -0.90 -12.14
CA THR A 35 -11.90 -1.02 -10.87
C THR A 35 -10.93 -1.27 -9.72
N MET A 36 -11.11 -0.56 -8.61
CA MET A 36 -10.31 -0.74 -7.39
C MET A 36 -11.22 -0.79 -6.17
N GLY A 37 -11.00 -1.76 -5.27
CA GLY A 37 -11.65 -1.78 -3.97
C GLY A 37 -11.30 -0.53 -3.16
N GLN A 38 -12.25 -0.02 -2.37
CA GLN A 38 -12.02 1.09 -1.45
C GLN A 38 -11.42 0.66 -0.12
N ALA A 39 -11.60 -0.62 0.23
CA ALA A 39 -11.05 -1.20 1.44
C ALA A 39 -9.53 -1.02 1.50
N SER A 40 -9.08 -0.49 2.62
CA SER A 40 -7.69 -0.45 3.02
C SER A 40 -7.27 -1.77 3.66
N VAL A 41 -5.97 -1.97 3.80
CA VAL A 41 -5.42 -3.10 4.55
C VAL A 41 -5.82 -3.01 6.04
N PHE A 42 -6.09 -1.81 6.55
CA PHE A 42 -6.62 -1.63 7.91
C PHE A 42 -8.06 -2.12 8.05
N ASP A 43 -8.92 -1.89 7.05
CA ASP A 43 -10.31 -2.36 7.08
C ASP A 43 -10.34 -3.90 7.11
N GLU A 44 -9.42 -4.55 6.40
CA GLU A 44 -9.25 -6.01 6.44
C GLU A 44 -8.79 -6.49 7.82
N LEU A 45 -7.87 -5.76 8.46
CA LEU A 45 -7.44 -6.06 9.82
C LEU A 45 -8.62 -5.97 10.81
N GLU A 46 -9.46 -4.93 10.71
CA GLU A 46 -10.64 -4.80 11.56
C GLU A 46 -11.62 -5.95 11.35
N ARG A 47 -11.86 -6.34 10.10
CA ARG A 47 -12.71 -7.51 9.76
C ARG A 47 -12.20 -8.79 10.43
N MET A 48 -10.90 -9.08 10.37
CA MET A 48 -10.31 -10.26 11.01
C MET A 48 -10.36 -10.18 12.54
N ILE A 49 -10.24 -8.98 13.14
CA ILE A 49 -10.39 -8.82 14.59
C ILE A 49 -11.82 -9.19 15.03
N GLU A 50 -12.82 -8.79 14.26
CA GLU A 50 -14.23 -9.10 14.55
C GLU A 50 -14.57 -10.59 14.33
N GLU A 51 -14.04 -11.20 13.26
CA GLU A 51 -14.35 -12.58 12.87
C GLU A 51 -13.54 -13.64 13.67
N ASP A 52 -12.23 -13.42 13.85
CA ASP A 52 -11.30 -14.44 14.34
C ASP A 52 -10.88 -14.24 15.83
N GLY A 53 -11.30 -13.15 16.46
CA GLY A 53 -11.13 -12.92 17.90
C GLY A 53 -9.66 -12.80 18.30
N GLU A 54 -9.14 -13.72 19.12
CA GLU A 54 -7.75 -13.65 19.64
C GLU A 54 -6.69 -14.14 18.65
N ASN A 55 -7.06 -14.98 17.67
CA ASN A 55 -6.12 -15.57 16.71
C ASN A 55 -5.85 -14.68 15.48
N TYR A 56 -6.50 -13.51 15.38
CA TYR A 56 -6.41 -12.62 14.22
C TYR A 56 -4.97 -12.23 13.86
N ARG A 57 -4.06 -12.14 14.84
CA ARG A 57 -2.69 -11.67 14.59
C ARG A 57 -1.91 -12.62 13.69
N ASP A 58 -1.96 -13.91 14.00
CA ASP A 58 -1.22 -14.92 13.23
C ASP A 58 -1.86 -15.12 11.85
N LEU A 59 -3.19 -15.07 11.78
CA LEU A 59 -3.93 -15.13 10.53
C LEU A 59 -3.63 -13.94 9.63
N PHE A 60 -3.64 -12.73 10.18
CA PHE A 60 -3.34 -11.50 9.45
C PHE A 60 -1.90 -11.47 8.95
N ILE A 61 -0.92 -11.93 9.76
CA ILE A 61 0.47 -12.07 9.28
C ILE A 61 0.51 -13.02 8.09
N ASN A 62 -0.11 -14.20 8.19
CA ASN A 62 -0.10 -15.20 7.14
C ASN A 62 -0.78 -14.72 5.86
N GLU A 63 -1.88 -13.96 5.98
CA GLU A 63 -2.58 -13.38 4.85
C GLU A 63 -1.77 -12.27 4.20
N MET A 64 -1.20 -11.34 4.98
CA MET A 64 -0.44 -10.21 4.44
C MET A 64 0.91 -10.61 3.84
N MET A 65 1.51 -11.70 4.29
CA MET A 65 2.81 -12.17 3.81
C MET A 65 2.77 -12.47 2.31
N GLY A 66 3.57 -11.72 1.54
CA GLY A 66 3.75 -11.92 0.11
C GLY A 66 2.70 -11.26 -0.78
N ILE A 67 1.63 -10.67 -0.21
CA ILE A 67 0.65 -9.89 -0.96
C ILE A 67 1.29 -8.58 -1.44
N THR A 68 0.87 -8.12 -2.62
CA THR A 68 1.22 -6.79 -3.12
C THR A 68 0.14 -5.80 -2.70
N VAL A 69 0.54 -4.73 -2.02
CA VAL A 69 -0.33 -3.61 -1.68
C VAL A 69 0.03 -2.40 -2.52
N TRP A 70 -0.92 -1.52 -2.74
CA TRP A 70 -0.66 -0.22 -3.33
C TRP A 70 -0.82 0.89 -2.28
N THR A 71 0.09 1.85 -2.29
CA THR A 71 0.06 3.01 -1.40
C THR A 71 -0.74 4.15 -2.03
N LYS A 72 -1.76 4.64 -1.31
CA LYS A 72 -2.71 5.64 -1.84
C LYS A 72 -2.07 6.99 -2.16
N TYR A 73 -0.94 7.32 -1.53
CA TYR A 73 -0.32 8.64 -1.59
C TYR A 73 0.71 8.81 -2.71
N ASP A 74 1.37 7.74 -3.14
CA ASP A 74 2.36 7.77 -4.23
C ASP A 74 2.11 6.71 -5.32
N ASN A 75 1.00 5.96 -5.23
CA ASN A 75 0.58 4.94 -6.18
C ASN A 75 1.66 3.87 -6.46
N LYS A 76 2.50 3.57 -5.47
CA LYS A 76 3.51 2.51 -5.60
C LYS A 76 2.93 1.17 -5.19
N LEU A 77 3.32 0.14 -5.94
CA LEU A 77 3.05 -1.25 -5.58
C LEU A 77 4.24 -1.78 -4.78
N GLN A 78 3.95 -2.31 -3.60
CA GLN A 78 4.95 -2.83 -2.68
C GLN A 78 4.51 -4.22 -2.20
N ARG A 79 5.45 -5.17 -2.26
CA ARG A 79 5.22 -6.51 -1.73
C ARG A 79 5.48 -6.49 -0.23
N ILE A 80 4.53 -7.01 0.54
CA ILE A 80 4.64 -7.11 1.98
C ILE A 80 5.45 -8.36 2.36
N ASP A 81 6.40 -8.18 3.27
CA ASP A 81 7.24 -9.25 3.80
C ASP A 81 6.93 -9.60 5.26
N GLY A 82 6.01 -8.87 5.89
CA GLY A 82 5.55 -9.15 7.25
C GLY A 82 4.78 -8.00 7.88
N VAL A 83 4.45 -8.15 9.16
CA VAL A 83 3.72 -7.16 9.96
C VAL A 83 4.43 -7.01 11.30
N ASP A 84 4.63 -5.77 11.76
CA ASP A 84 5.25 -5.47 13.07
C ASP A 84 4.20 -4.86 14.00
N TYR A 85 3.77 -5.64 15.00
CA TYR A 85 2.83 -5.22 16.04
C TYR A 85 3.47 -4.42 17.18
N ASN A 86 4.80 -4.35 17.23
CA ASN A 86 5.50 -3.56 18.24
C ASN A 86 5.61 -2.08 17.85
N LEU A 87 5.31 -1.77 16.58
CA LEU A 87 5.33 -0.42 16.04
C LEU A 87 3.92 0.00 15.64
N ASN A 88 3.69 1.30 15.74
CA ASN A 88 2.43 1.93 15.39
C ASN A 88 2.69 3.32 14.79
N PRO A 89 1.66 4.02 14.27
CA PRO A 89 1.84 5.35 13.69
C PRO A 89 2.42 6.43 14.63
N LEU A 90 2.39 6.24 15.96
CA LEU A 90 3.00 7.13 16.95
C LEU A 90 4.46 6.78 17.24
N SER A 91 4.96 5.68 16.69
CA SER A 91 6.37 5.29 16.80
C SER A 91 7.23 6.16 15.88
N ASN A 92 8.48 6.37 16.29
CA ASN A 92 9.47 7.07 15.50
C ASN A 92 9.88 6.26 14.26
N ILE A 93 10.17 6.95 13.15
CA ILE A 93 10.56 6.31 11.90
C ILE A 93 11.91 5.62 12.08
N LYS A 94 11.95 4.32 11.76
CA LYS A 94 13.19 3.54 11.72
C LYS A 94 13.78 3.56 10.32
N THR A 95 15.05 3.94 10.22
CA THR A 95 15.84 3.95 8.99
C THR A 95 17.11 3.10 9.17
N CYS A 96 17.82 2.77 8.10
CA CYS A 96 19.12 2.07 8.19
C CYS A 96 20.14 2.81 9.07
N GLY A 97 20.05 4.14 9.19
CA GLY A 97 20.93 4.96 10.03
C GLY A 97 20.50 5.10 11.49
N GLY A 98 19.39 4.47 11.89
CA GLY A 98 18.80 4.61 13.23
C GLY A 98 17.36 5.14 13.20
N SER A 99 16.88 5.61 14.35
CA SER A 99 15.55 6.21 14.46
C SER A 99 15.61 7.71 14.18
N LEU A 100 14.69 8.22 13.38
CA LEU A 100 14.48 9.66 13.24
C LEU A 100 13.60 10.16 14.39
N ASP A 101 13.81 11.38 14.87
CA ASP A 101 12.95 12.05 15.86
C ASP A 101 11.67 12.62 15.21
N ILE A 102 11.03 11.83 14.36
CA ILE A 102 9.72 12.12 13.77
C ILE A 102 8.90 10.84 13.75
N THR A 103 7.64 10.93 14.16
CA THR A 103 6.72 9.80 14.11
C THR A 103 6.23 9.53 12.69
N TYR A 104 5.77 8.32 12.41
CA TYR A 104 5.12 8.02 11.12
C TYR A 104 3.95 8.98 10.85
N LYS A 105 3.12 9.25 11.87
CA LYS A 105 1.98 10.18 11.75
C LYS A 105 2.41 11.58 11.34
N GLU A 106 3.43 12.14 11.99
CA GLU A 106 3.93 13.48 11.65
C GLU A 106 4.55 13.51 10.25
N PHE A 107 5.31 12.47 9.88
CA PHE A 107 5.91 12.34 8.56
C PHE A 107 4.87 12.32 7.44
N TYR A 108 3.81 11.51 7.57
CA TYR A 108 2.75 11.47 6.56
C TYR A 108 1.96 12.79 6.52
N LYS A 109 1.81 13.45 7.66
CA LYS A 109 1.14 14.74 7.73
C LYS A 109 1.95 15.86 7.06
N SER A 110 3.26 15.90 7.27
CA SER A 110 4.14 16.95 6.72
C SER A 110 4.43 16.75 5.23
N ASN A 111 4.69 15.51 4.80
CA ASN A 111 5.10 15.22 3.42
C ASN A 111 3.93 15.06 2.44
N TYR A 112 2.79 14.52 2.91
CA TYR A 112 1.64 14.22 2.06
C TYR A 112 0.36 14.95 2.47
N GLY A 113 0.36 15.67 3.59
CA GLY A 113 -0.85 16.34 4.12
C GLY A 113 -1.86 15.39 4.77
N ILE A 114 -1.55 14.09 4.83
CA ILE A 114 -2.45 13.01 5.23
C ILE A 114 -2.53 12.91 6.75
N ASN A 115 -3.75 12.76 7.28
CA ASN A 115 -3.96 12.53 8.70
C ASN A 115 -4.22 11.04 8.93
N ILE A 116 -3.44 10.41 9.80
CA ILE A 116 -3.68 9.02 10.24
C ILE A 116 -4.61 9.05 11.44
N TYR A 117 -5.73 8.34 11.32
CA TYR A 117 -6.73 8.29 12.38
C TYR A 117 -6.45 7.16 13.36
N HIS A 118 -6.14 5.96 12.88
CA HIS A 118 -5.97 4.77 13.73
C HIS A 118 -4.54 4.64 14.24
N CYS A 119 -4.24 5.27 15.38
CA CYS A 119 -2.89 5.38 15.89
C CYS A 119 -2.36 4.11 16.58
N THR A 120 -3.21 3.10 16.78
CA THR A 120 -2.89 1.81 17.41
C THR A 120 -2.66 0.67 16.41
N GLN A 121 -2.87 0.93 15.12
CA GLN A 121 -2.68 -0.07 14.08
C GLN A 121 -1.22 -0.53 14.00
N PRO A 122 -0.95 -1.81 13.67
CA PRO A 122 0.40 -2.29 13.42
C PRO A 122 0.96 -1.67 12.13
N LEU A 123 2.25 -1.86 11.87
CA LEU A 123 2.87 -1.44 10.61
C LEU A 123 3.20 -2.63 9.71
N LEU A 124 3.02 -2.48 8.40
CA LEU A 124 3.44 -3.47 7.42
C LEU A 124 4.93 -3.31 7.14
N VAL A 125 5.63 -4.42 6.93
CA VAL A 125 7.06 -4.46 6.65
C VAL A 125 7.28 -4.73 5.17
N VAL A 126 8.13 -3.93 4.56
CA VAL A 126 8.59 -4.11 3.18
C VAL A 126 10.10 -4.07 3.16
N ASN A 127 10.74 -5.12 2.65
CA ASN A 127 12.17 -5.21 2.45
C ASN A 127 12.48 -4.94 0.98
N THR A 128 12.94 -3.74 0.69
CA THR A 128 13.39 -3.38 -0.66
C THR A 128 14.87 -3.69 -0.83
N MET A 129 15.22 -4.34 -1.94
CA MET A 129 16.62 -4.49 -2.33
C MET A 129 17.05 -3.23 -3.12
N PRO A 130 17.93 -2.38 -2.58
CA PRO A 130 18.37 -1.18 -3.28
C PRO A 130 19.12 -1.56 -4.57
N LYS A 131 18.68 -1.00 -5.71
CA LYS A 131 19.33 -1.23 -7.02
C LYS A 131 20.80 -0.79 -6.93
N GLY A 132 21.72 -1.76 -7.02
CA GLY A 132 23.16 -1.50 -7.10
C GLY A 132 23.96 -1.70 -5.81
N ARG A 133 23.33 -2.01 -4.67
CA ARG A 133 24.05 -2.44 -3.45
C ARG A 133 23.81 -3.93 -3.21
N ARG A 134 24.85 -4.75 -3.39
CA ARG A 134 24.85 -6.13 -2.89
C ARG A 134 25.02 -6.06 -1.37
N GLY A 135 23.97 -6.32 -0.59
CA GLY A 135 24.16 -6.76 0.79
C GLY A 135 23.08 -6.35 1.79
N GLU A 136 22.46 -5.19 1.67
CA GLU A 136 21.59 -4.67 2.74
C GLU A 136 20.18 -4.38 2.21
N LEU A 137 19.21 -5.15 2.72
CA LEU A 137 17.79 -4.92 2.49
C LEU A 137 17.37 -3.67 3.27
N GLU A 138 16.79 -2.70 2.57
CA GLU A 138 16.23 -1.51 3.21
C GLU A 138 14.84 -1.87 3.73
N LYS A 139 14.70 -1.87 5.06
CA LYS A 139 13.44 -2.17 5.73
C LYS A 139 12.59 -0.90 5.82
N THR A 140 11.49 -0.87 5.09
CA THR A 140 10.50 0.20 5.10
C THR A 140 9.26 -0.26 5.86
N TYR A 141 8.61 0.67 6.56
CA TYR A 141 7.36 0.41 7.27
C TYR A 141 6.23 1.22 6.65
N LEU A 142 5.10 0.56 6.38
CA LEU A 142 3.91 1.18 5.81
C LEU A 142 2.77 1.14 6.83
N VAL A 143 1.86 2.11 6.72
CA VAL A 143 0.67 2.21 7.56
C VAL A 143 -0.49 1.53 6.84
N PRO A 144 -1.11 0.47 7.40
CA PRO A 144 -2.22 -0.28 6.79
C PRO A 144 -3.36 0.60 6.25
N GLU A 145 -3.76 1.64 6.99
CA GLU A 145 -4.83 2.59 6.60
C GLU A 145 -4.55 3.30 5.27
N LEU A 146 -3.27 3.47 4.93
CA LEU A 146 -2.81 4.16 3.72
C LEU A 146 -2.56 3.20 2.54
N CYS A 147 -2.74 1.89 2.76
CA CYS A 147 -2.51 0.85 1.78
C CYS A 147 -3.84 0.25 1.33
N GLY A 148 -4.00 -0.01 0.03
CA GLY A 148 -5.06 -0.87 -0.48
C GLY A 148 -4.49 -2.18 -1.00
N ILE A 149 -5.31 -3.23 -0.97
CA ILE A 149 -4.96 -4.52 -1.58
C ILE A 149 -5.03 -4.35 -3.11
N ALA A 150 -4.00 -4.82 -3.82
CA ALA A 150 -3.88 -4.68 -5.27
C ALA A 150 -4.53 -5.82 -6.05
#